data_AF-A0A7L3FJV6-F1
#
_entry.id   AF-A0A7L3FJV6-F1
#
_cell.length_a   1.000
_cell.length_b   1.000
_cell.length_c   1.000
_cell.angle_alpha   90.00
_cell.angle_beta   90.00
_cell.angle_gamma   90.00
#
_symmetry.space_group_name_H-M   'P 1'
#
loop_
_entity.id
_entity.type
_entity.pdbx_description
1 polymer ?
#
loop_
_entity_poly.entity_id
_entity_poly.type
_entity_poly.pdbx_seq_one_letter_code
_entity_poly.pdbx_strand_id
1 'polypeptide(L)'
;GGYQGAEPEVSLTAFVLIALQESKEVCKDHVNSLDGSINKAAEYLSRRYQSLARPYTVALTSYALALAGKLKSEKVLMKFSK
;
A
#
# COMPACT_ATOMS: atom_id res chain seq x y z
N GLY A 1 5.66 -9.09 -20.88
CA GLY A 1 5.71 -8.47 -19.54
C GLY A 1 5.83 -6.97 -19.69
N GLY A 2 4.99 -6.19 -19.02
CA GLY A 2 4.89 -4.73 -19.16
C GLY A 2 5.49 -3.94 -17.98
N TYR A 3 6.57 -4.45 -17.38
CA TYR A 3 7.13 -3.95 -16.12
C TYR A 3 8.01 -2.69 -16.27
N GLN A 4 8.34 -2.25 -17.48
CA GLN A 4 9.08 -1.01 -17.67
C GLN A 4 8.18 0.21 -17.35
N GLY A 5 8.48 0.87 -16.23
CA GLY A 5 7.80 2.07 -15.76
C GLY A 5 6.58 1.85 -14.85
N ALA A 6 6.29 0.61 -14.43
CA ALA A 6 5.04 0.21 -13.76
C ALA A 6 4.95 0.53 -12.24
N GLU A 7 5.81 1.39 -11.69
CA GLU A 7 5.95 1.57 -10.23
C GLU A 7 5.94 0.21 -9.48
N PRO A 8 6.72 -0.80 -9.94
CA PRO A 8 6.55 -2.20 -9.54
C PRO A 8 6.83 -2.41 -8.04
N GLU A 9 7.79 -1.67 -7.49
CA GLU A 9 8.09 -1.71 -6.06
C GLU A 9 6.90 -1.23 -5.21
N VAL A 10 6.20 -0.18 -5.66
CA VAL A 10 5.07 0.40 -4.92
C VAL A 10 3.88 -0.53 -5.00
N SER A 11 3.53 -1.01 -6.19
CA SER A 11 2.41 -1.93 -6.38
C SER A 11 2.62 -3.26 -5.65
N LEU A 12 3.83 -3.83 -5.70
CA LEU A 12 4.17 -5.04 -4.95
C LEU A 12 4.11 -4.78 -3.43
N THR A 13 4.64 -3.66 -2.94
CA THR A 13 4.59 -3.33 -1.52
C THR A 13 3.15 -3.12 -1.05
N ALA A 14 2.30 -2.47 -1.84
CA ALA A 14 0.89 -2.30 -1.54
C ALA A 14 0.15 -3.65 -1.47
N PHE A 15 0.41 -4.54 -2.43
CA PHE A 15 -0.13 -5.90 -2.42
C PHE A 15 0.29 -6.68 -1.17
N VAL A 16 1.58 -6.65 -0.82
CA VAL A 16 2.10 -7.32 0.38
C VAL A 16 1.51 -6.72 1.66
N LEU A 17 1.37 -5.39 1.75
CA LEU A 17 0.74 -4.75 2.90
C LEU A 17 -0.69 -5.22 3.11
N ILE A 18 -1.47 -5.36 2.03
CA ILE A 18 -2.84 -5.92 2.10
C ILE A 18 -2.77 -7.34 2.65
N ALA A 19 -1.91 -8.21 2.11
CA ALA A 19 -1.79 -9.59 2.57
C ALA A 19 -1.36 -9.70 4.05
N LEU A 20 -0.43 -8.85 4.50
CA LEU A 20 -0.03 -8.78 5.90
C LEU A 20 -1.18 -8.35 6.81
N GLN A 21 -2.05 -7.46 6.32
CA GLN A 21 -3.17 -6.98 7.10
C GLN A 21 -4.32 -8.00 7.18
N GLU A 22 -4.58 -8.72 6.09
CA GLU A 22 -5.57 -9.83 6.08
C GLU A 22 -5.12 -11.01 6.96
N SER A 23 -3.81 -11.29 7.01
CA SER A 23 -3.25 -12.37 7.84
C SER A 23 -2.93 -11.96 9.27
N LYS A 24 -3.16 -10.69 9.65
CA LYS A 24 -2.73 -10.13 10.93
C LYS A 24 -3.25 -10.92 12.12
N GLU A 25 -4.54 -11.25 12.12
CA GLU A 25 -5.16 -11.96 13.25
C GLU A 25 -4.56 -13.34 13.51
N VAL A 26 -4.12 -14.03 12.45
CA VAL A 26 -3.51 -15.35 12.56
C VAL A 26 -2.03 -15.24 12.94
N CYS A 27 -1.33 -14.24 12.42
CA CYS A 27 0.12 -14.15 12.55
C CYS A 27 0.59 -13.33 13.77
N LYS A 28 -0.26 -12.51 14.39
CA LYS A 28 0.14 -11.57 15.46
C LYS A 28 0.84 -12.23 16.64
N ASP A 29 0.40 -13.42 17.03
CA ASP A 29 0.95 -14.15 18.19
C ASP A 29 2.17 -15.02 17.82
N HIS A 30 2.46 -15.17 16.52
CA HIS A 30 3.55 -16.00 16.00
C HIS A 30 4.70 -15.18 15.42
N VAL A 31 4.44 -13.93 15.01
CA VAL A 31 5.38 -13.07 14.30
C VAL A 31 5.50 -11.73 15.02
N ASN A 32 6.45 -11.65 15.94
CA ASN A 32 6.70 -10.45 16.77
C ASN A 32 7.03 -9.19 15.95
N SER A 33 7.48 -9.34 14.70
CA SER A 33 7.84 -8.24 13.81
C SER A 33 6.71 -7.79 12.87
N LEU A 34 5.51 -8.40 12.97
CA LEU A 34 4.42 -8.19 12.04
C LEU A 34 3.91 -6.74 12.06
N ASP A 35 3.57 -6.22 13.24
CA ASP A 35 3.12 -4.83 13.39
C ASP A 35 4.17 -3.82 12.93
N GLY A 36 5.45 -4.11 13.20
CA GLY A 36 6.57 -3.31 12.71
C GLY A 36 6.66 -3.30 11.18
N SER A 37 6.46 -4.46 10.56
CA SER A 37 6.49 -4.64 9.10
C SER A 37 5.31 -3.94 8.41
N ILE A 38 4.11 -4.06 8.97
CA ILE A 38 2.89 -3.36 8.51
C ILE A 38 3.13 -1.84 8.57
N ASN A 39 3.60 -1.33 9.70
CA ASN A 39 3.86 0.10 9.86
C ASN A 39 4.93 0.59 8.87
N LYS A 40 6.03 -0.15 8.70
CA LYS A 40 7.11 0.21 7.78
C LYS A 40 6.65 0.25 6.32
N ALA A 41 5.87 -0.75 5.89
CA ALA A 41 5.30 -0.79 4.55
C ALA A 41 4.31 0.36 4.32
N ALA A 42 3.41 0.62 5.29
CA ALA A 42 2.46 1.73 5.20
C ALA A 42 3.15 3.10 5.16
N GLU A 43 4.24 3.30 5.91
CA GLU A 43 5.05 4.52 5.83
C GLU A 43 5.74 4.69 4.49
N TYR A 44 6.34 3.63 3.95
CA TYR A 44 6.97 3.65 2.63
C TYR A 44 5.96 4.08 1.56
N LEU A 45 4.78 3.47 1.54
CA LEU A 45 3.70 3.80 0.61
C LEU A 45 3.19 5.23 0.80
N SER A 46 3.01 5.67 2.05
CA SER A 46 2.55 7.03 2.35
C SER A 46 3.46 8.12 1.79
N ARG A 47 4.79 7.90 1.85
CA ARG A 47 5.79 8.83 1.30
C ARG A 47 5.77 8.89 -0.21
N ARG A 48 5.43 7.79 -0.89
CA ARG A 48 5.37 7.69 -2.36
C ARG A 48 4.01 8.08 -2.93
N TYR A 49 2.95 8.03 -2.13
CA TYR A 49 1.57 8.17 -2.58
C TYR A 49 1.31 9.41 -3.44
N GLN A 50 1.85 10.57 -3.06
CA GLN A 50 1.64 11.83 -3.79
C GLN A 50 2.35 11.91 -5.15
N SER A 51 3.42 11.12 -5.35
CA SER A 51 4.19 11.09 -6.60
C SER A 51 3.73 10.01 -7.57
N LEU A 52 2.72 9.20 -7.19
CA LEU A 52 2.24 8.12 -8.05
C LEU A 52 1.50 8.65 -9.27
N ALA A 53 1.80 8.08 -10.42
CA ALA A 53 1.27 8.52 -11.71
C ALA A 53 0.33 7.51 -12.36
N ARG A 54 0.39 6.23 -11.96
CA ARG A 54 -0.43 5.19 -12.60
C ARG A 54 -1.74 4.96 -11.84
N PRO A 55 -2.90 5.02 -12.52
CA PRO A 55 -4.20 4.79 -11.88
C PRO A 55 -4.26 3.50 -11.06
N TYR A 56 -3.74 2.40 -11.62
CA TYR A 56 -3.69 1.11 -10.94
C TYR A 56 -2.88 1.15 -9.63
N THR A 57 -1.65 1.67 -9.68
CA THR A 57 -0.80 1.78 -8.48
C THR A 57 -1.42 2.72 -7.45
N VAL A 58 -2.02 3.83 -7.89
CA VAL A 58 -2.72 4.78 -7.02
C VAL A 58 -3.90 4.11 -6.32
N ALA A 59 -4.74 3.38 -7.05
CA ALA A 59 -5.89 2.69 -6.48
C ALA A 59 -5.46 1.63 -5.46
N LEU A 60 -4.51 0.76 -5.83
CA LEU A 60 -4.01 -0.30 -4.95
C LEU A 60 -3.35 0.28 -3.69
N THR A 61 -2.54 1.34 -3.84
CA THR A 61 -1.88 2.00 -2.71
C THR A 61 -2.89 2.73 -1.81
N SER A 62 -3.92 3.36 -2.39
CA SER A 62 -4.99 4.02 -1.62
C SER A 62 -5.71 3.01 -0.74
N TYR A 63 -6.08 1.86 -1.30
CA TYR A 63 -6.74 0.78 -0.57
C TYR A 63 -5.85 0.22 0.54
N ALA A 64 -4.59 -0.09 0.24
CA ALA A 64 -3.64 -0.61 1.23
C ALA A 64 -3.43 0.38 2.40
N LEU A 65 -3.32 1.68 2.11
CA LEU A 65 -3.20 2.72 3.15
C LEU A 65 -4.50 2.90 3.95
N ALA A 66 -5.67 2.75 3.33
CA ALA A 66 -6.95 2.82 4.01
C ALA A 66 -7.11 1.66 5.00
N LEU A 67 -6.81 0.43 4.57
CA LEU A 67 -6.81 -0.76 5.44
C LEU A 67 -5.86 -0.62 6.63
N ALA A 68 -4.69 -0.01 6.43
CA ALA A 68 -3.72 0.24 7.49
C ALA A 68 -4.05 1.48 8.36
N GLY A 69 -5.14 2.20 8.08
CA GLY A 69 -5.50 3.43 8.80
C GLY A 69 -4.52 4.59 8.59
N LYS A 70 -3.77 4.60 7.49
CA LYS A 70 -2.73 5.60 7.17
C LYS A 70 -3.08 6.49 5.97
N LEU A 71 -4.22 6.29 5.32
CA LEU A 71 -4.65 7.14 4.20
C LEU A 71 -5.06 8.54 4.71
N LYS A 72 -4.25 9.56 4.40
CA LYS A 72 -4.51 10.94 4.83
C LYS A 72 -5.47 11.71 3.93
N SER A 73 -5.56 11.35 2.66
CA SER A 73 -6.41 12.05 1.68
C SER A 73 -6.64 11.21 0.44
N GLU A 74 -7.88 11.17 -0.04
CA GLU A 74 -8.27 10.52 -1.29
C GLU A 74 -8.01 11.39 -2.52
N LYS A 75 -7.45 12.61 -2.35
CA LYS A 75 -7.24 13.56 -3.46
C LYS A 75 -6.44 12.97 -4.61
N VAL A 76 -5.44 12.13 -4.34
CA VAL A 76 -4.63 11.49 -5.40
C VAL A 76 -5.46 10.46 -6.14
N LEU A 77 -6.21 9.60 -5.44
CA LEU A 77 -7.15 8.65 -6.05
C LEU A 77 -8.17 9.36 -6.95
N MET A 78 -8.79 10.43 -6.43
CA MET A 78 -9.83 11.17 -7.14
C MET A 78 -9.31 11.82 -8.44
N LYS A 79 -8.02 12.18 -8.53
CA LYS A 79 -7.42 12.69 -9.79
C LYS A 79 -7.48 11.68 -10.94
N PHE A 80 -7.57 10.38 -10.65
CA PHE A 80 -7.59 9.31 -11.64
C PHE A 80 -8.98 8.64 -11.78
N SER A 81 -10.03 9.24 -11.21
CA SER A 81 -11.40 8.72 -11.21
C SER A 81 -12.27 9.15 -12.42
N LYS A 82 -11.65 9.74 -13.45
CA LYS A 82 -12.31 10.20 -14.68
C LYS A 82 -11.89 9.39 -15.89
#